data_AF-X1UHB2-F1
#
_entry.id   AF-X1UHB2-F1
#
_cell.length_a   1.000
_cell.length_b   1.000
_cell.length_c   1.000
_cell.angle_alpha   90.00
_cell.angle_beta   90.00
_cell.angle_gamma   90.00
#
_symmetry.space_group_name_H-M   'P 1'
#
loop_
_entity.id
_entity.type
_entity.pdbx_description
1 polymer ?
#
loop_
_entity_poly.entity_id
_entity_poly.type
_entity_poly.pdbx_seq_one_letter_code
_entity_poly.pdbx_strand_id
1 'polypeptide(L)'
;ELRVLADYLHTGAQAVNTWERPTPRAVGGELERDERAEVVFAEIVSPVTGAGVEEELKKIIPVLDGQKYGEYVSLSGIRSSVMAPPKGRIWGAKLYSFGTPMSSNPLLSTTLKYSESITVETLVGATTAITQDYRIRLWGYIYKVNELPRVFGTILFP
;
A
#
# COMPACT_ATOMS: atom_id res chain seq x y z
N GLU A 1 -12.99 -6.20 10.45
CA GLU A 1 -13.13 -6.64 9.04
C GLU A 1 -12.02 -6.06 8.18
N LEU A 2 -11.73 -6.71 7.05
CA LEU A 2 -10.76 -6.22 6.06
C LEU A 2 -11.32 -4.98 5.38
N ARG A 3 -10.55 -3.89 5.35
CA ARG A 3 -10.98 -2.60 4.80
C ARG A 3 -9.84 -1.90 4.06
N VAL A 4 -10.19 -0.88 3.29
CA VAL A 4 -9.20 0.03 2.69
C VAL A 4 -8.65 0.93 3.79
N LEU A 5 -7.33 0.91 3.96
CA LEU A 5 -6.60 1.72 4.93
C LEU A 5 -6.01 2.98 4.30
N ALA A 6 -5.70 2.94 3.00
CA ALA A 6 -5.33 4.11 2.22
C ALA A 6 -5.78 3.91 0.78
N ASP A 7 -6.27 4.98 0.16
CA ASP A 7 -6.73 5.00 -1.22
C ASP A 7 -6.17 6.23 -1.92
N TYR A 8 -5.13 6.01 -2.71
CA TYR A 8 -4.55 7.06 -3.52
C TYR A 8 -5.00 6.92 -4.96
N LEU A 9 -5.84 7.85 -5.41
CA LEU A 9 -6.14 8.06 -6.82
C LEU A 9 -5.33 9.27 -7.30
N HIS A 10 -4.30 9.02 -8.11
CA HIS A 10 -3.62 10.08 -8.83
C HIS A 10 -4.45 10.44 -10.06
N THR A 11 -4.68 11.74 -10.24
CA THR A 11 -5.31 12.29 -11.45
C THR A 11 -4.41 13.32 -12.09
N GLY A 12 -4.44 13.39 -13.42
CA GLY A 12 -3.61 14.33 -14.18
C GLY A 12 -2.22 13.79 -14.53
N ALA A 13 -1.33 14.68 -14.95
CA ALA A 13 -0.02 14.31 -15.47
C ALA A 13 1.07 14.32 -14.39
N GLN A 14 1.95 13.32 -14.41
CA GLN A 14 3.13 13.26 -13.56
C GLN A 14 4.38 13.21 -14.45
N ALA A 15 5.29 14.17 -14.28
CA ALA A 15 6.49 14.25 -15.10
C ALA A 15 7.47 13.11 -14.83
N VAL A 16 8.31 12.81 -15.82
CA VAL A 16 9.39 11.79 -15.70
C VAL A 16 10.30 12.08 -14.51
N ASN A 17 10.81 11.02 -13.88
CA ASN A 17 11.69 11.09 -12.70
C ASN A 17 11.16 11.95 -11.54
N THR A 18 9.86 12.23 -11.51
CA THR A 18 9.24 13.07 -10.49
C THR A 18 8.54 12.20 -9.47
N TRP A 19 8.74 12.54 -8.19
CA TRP A 19 8.08 11.88 -7.08
C TRP A 19 6.78 12.59 -6.73
N GLU A 20 5.70 11.83 -6.67
CA GLU A 20 4.45 12.25 -6.05
C GLU A 20 4.37 11.72 -4.61
N ARG A 21 3.94 12.60 -3.70
CA ARG A 21 3.97 12.38 -2.25
C ARG A 21 2.67 12.89 -1.61
N PRO A 22 1.54 12.22 -1.86
CA PRO A 22 0.29 12.58 -1.20
C PRO A 22 0.44 12.53 0.32
N THR A 23 -0.24 13.44 1.01
CA THR A 23 -0.30 13.43 2.48
C THR A 23 -1.13 12.23 2.96
N PRO A 24 -0.92 11.71 4.18
CA PRO A 24 -1.78 10.67 4.75
C PRO A 24 -3.27 11.04 4.72
N ARG A 25 -3.59 12.31 5.00
CA ARG A 25 -4.94 12.87 4.87
C ARG A 25 -5.53 12.71 3.48
N ALA A 26 -4.75 13.00 2.43
CA ALA A 26 -5.22 12.94 1.05
C ALA A 26 -5.57 11.51 0.61
N VAL A 27 -5.02 10.50 1.27
CA VAL A 27 -5.28 9.09 0.97
C VAL A 27 -6.18 8.40 1.99
N GLY A 28 -6.68 9.15 3.00
CA GLY A 28 -7.48 8.59 4.09
C GLY A 28 -6.72 7.65 5.02
N GLY A 29 -5.39 7.80 5.10
CA GLY A 29 -4.49 6.92 5.85
C GLY A 29 -4.16 7.38 7.26
N GLU A 30 -4.95 8.28 7.86
CA GLU A 30 -4.80 8.70 9.26
C GLU A 30 -5.59 7.75 10.18
N LEU A 31 -5.01 7.36 11.31
CA LEU A 31 -5.68 6.59 12.36
C LEU A 31 -6.19 7.49 13.47
N GLU A 32 -7.22 7.01 14.17
CA GLU A 32 -7.60 7.61 15.44
C GLU A 32 -6.55 7.33 16.52
N ARG A 33 -6.52 8.16 17.57
CA ARG A 33 -5.51 8.06 18.65
C ARG A 33 -5.44 6.66 19.29
N ASP A 34 -6.57 5.99 19.41
CA ASP A 34 -6.72 4.67 20.04
C ASP A 34 -6.65 3.50 19.05
N GLU A 35 -6.15 3.73 17.83
CA GLU A 35 -6.10 2.75 16.75
C GLU A 35 -4.69 2.33 16.36
N ARG A 36 -4.53 1.08 15.99
CA ARG A 36 -3.35 0.54 15.30
C ARG A 36 -3.79 -0.22 14.08
N ALA A 37 -2.98 -0.26 13.04
CA ALA A 37 -3.37 -0.94 11.83
C ALA A 37 -2.25 -1.81 11.25
N GLU A 38 -2.65 -2.82 10.48
CA GLU A 38 -1.75 -3.63 9.69
C GLU A 38 -2.24 -3.72 8.23
N VAL A 39 -1.35 -3.46 7.29
CA VAL A 39 -1.58 -3.65 5.86
C VAL A 39 -1.22 -5.07 5.47
N VAL A 40 -2.16 -5.74 4.81
CA VAL A 40 -2.06 -7.13 4.39
C VAL A 40 -1.60 -7.23 2.95
N PHE A 41 -2.18 -6.44 2.05
CA PHE A 41 -1.78 -6.41 0.64
C PHE A 41 -2.04 -5.04 0.04
N ALA A 42 -1.41 -4.81 -1.11
CA ALA A 42 -1.66 -3.66 -1.96
C ALA A 42 -2.47 -4.07 -3.20
N GLU A 43 -3.24 -3.15 -3.73
CA GLU A 43 -3.95 -3.29 -4.98
C GLU A 43 -3.68 -2.07 -5.85
N ILE A 44 -3.18 -2.30 -7.06
CA ILE A 44 -2.63 -1.26 -7.94
C ILE A 44 -3.34 -1.35 -9.29
N VAL A 45 -4.03 -0.27 -9.66
CA VAL A 45 -4.51 -0.02 -11.01
C VAL A 45 -3.44 0.78 -11.74
N SER A 46 -2.70 0.11 -12.61
CA SER A 46 -1.65 0.72 -13.43
C SER A 46 -2.18 1.77 -14.41
N PRO A 47 -1.42 2.84 -14.68
CA PRO A 47 -1.74 3.80 -15.73
C PRO A 47 -1.53 3.17 -17.11
N VAL A 48 -2.59 3.15 -17.91
CA VAL A 48 -2.60 2.54 -19.25
C VAL A 48 -3.42 3.44 -20.17
N THR A 49 -2.85 3.84 -21.30
CA THR A 49 -3.53 4.71 -22.26
C THR A 49 -4.76 4.03 -22.88
N GLY A 50 -5.64 4.81 -23.51
CA GLY A 50 -6.77 4.28 -24.26
C GLY A 50 -6.39 3.29 -25.38
N ALA A 51 -5.16 3.39 -25.90
CA ALA A 51 -4.59 2.47 -26.88
C ALA A 51 -3.96 1.21 -26.25
N GLY A 52 -3.97 1.08 -24.92
CA GLY A 52 -3.42 -0.06 -24.20
C GLY A 52 -1.93 0.02 -23.89
N VAL A 53 -1.28 1.16 -24.16
CA VAL A 53 0.14 1.39 -23.86
C VAL A 53 0.30 1.64 -22.37
N GLU A 54 1.18 0.87 -21.71
CA GLU A 54 1.50 1.07 -20.30
C GLU A 54 2.43 2.26 -20.08
N GLU A 55 2.19 3.02 -19.00
CA GLU A 55 3.05 4.13 -18.60
C GLU A 55 3.93 3.73 -17.40
N GLU A 56 5.10 4.36 -17.28
CA GLU A 56 6.17 3.90 -16.39
C GLU A 56 5.97 4.30 -14.92
N LEU A 57 4.97 3.78 -14.22
CA LEU A 57 4.85 3.92 -12.76
C LEU A 57 5.86 2.99 -12.07
N LYS A 58 7.13 3.42 -12.04
CA LYS A 58 8.30 2.58 -11.76
C LYS A 58 8.37 2.10 -10.32
N LYS A 59 8.09 2.98 -9.35
CA LYS A 59 8.25 2.65 -7.93
C LYS A 59 7.09 3.18 -7.12
N ILE A 60 6.53 2.33 -6.27
CA ILE A 60 5.54 2.69 -5.26
C ILE A 60 6.11 2.23 -3.91
N ILE A 61 6.27 3.17 -2.97
CA ILE A 61 6.82 2.93 -1.64
C ILE A 61 5.75 3.27 -0.61
N PRO A 62 5.37 2.35 0.29
CA PRO A 62 4.58 2.71 1.45
C PRO A 62 5.42 3.52 2.45
N VAL A 63 4.81 4.55 3.02
CA VAL A 63 5.38 5.37 4.09
C VAL A 63 4.50 5.20 5.31
N LEU A 64 5.07 4.67 6.39
CA LEU A 64 4.35 4.34 7.63
C LEU A 64 4.93 5.19 8.75
N ASP A 65 4.07 5.95 9.45
CA ASP A 65 4.46 6.85 10.55
C ASP A 65 5.63 7.78 10.17
N GLY A 66 5.61 8.29 8.94
CA GLY A 66 6.66 9.14 8.36
C GLY A 66 7.93 8.42 7.91
N GLN A 67 8.06 7.12 8.17
CA GLN A 67 9.21 6.31 7.76
C GLN A 67 8.96 5.66 6.39
N LYS A 68 9.94 5.80 5.49
CA LYS A 68 9.86 5.20 4.16
C LYS A 68 10.26 3.73 4.23
N TYR A 69 9.35 2.84 3.86
CA TYR A 69 9.62 1.40 3.85
C TYR A 69 10.22 0.92 2.52
N GLY A 70 10.87 1.81 1.76
CA GLY A 70 11.37 1.55 0.41
C GLY A 70 12.53 0.56 0.32
N GLU A 71 13.18 0.26 1.45
CA GLU A 71 14.22 -0.77 1.57
C GLU A 71 13.62 -2.18 1.71
N TYR A 72 12.39 -2.28 2.23
CA TYR A 72 11.71 -3.56 2.48
C TYR A 72 10.62 -3.85 1.44
N VAL A 73 9.91 -2.80 1.01
CA VAL A 73 8.78 -2.90 0.08
C VAL A 73 8.93 -1.88 -1.03
N SER A 74 9.07 -2.41 -2.25
CA SER A 74 9.09 -1.63 -3.48
C SER A 74 8.18 -2.30 -4.49
N LEU A 75 7.03 -1.69 -4.77
CA LEU A 75 6.05 -2.24 -5.69
C LEU A 75 6.20 -1.60 -7.08
N SER A 76 6.06 -2.42 -8.12
CA SER A 76 5.95 -1.94 -9.51
C SER A 76 4.50 -1.57 -9.81
N GLY A 77 4.29 -0.40 -10.41
CA GLY A 77 3.01 0.03 -10.94
C GLY A 77 2.86 -0.20 -12.45
N ILE A 78 3.88 -0.71 -13.13
CA ILE A 78 3.86 -0.98 -14.57
C ILE A 78 2.97 -2.20 -14.83
N ARG A 79 2.04 -2.10 -15.79
CA ARG A 79 0.99 -3.11 -16.00
C ARG A 79 1.53 -4.52 -16.26
N SER A 80 2.64 -4.65 -16.98
CA SER A 80 3.29 -5.92 -17.30
C SER A 80 4.04 -6.57 -16.13
N SER A 81 4.42 -5.80 -15.10
CA SER A 81 5.21 -6.27 -13.95
C SER A 81 4.55 -6.04 -12.59
N VAL A 82 3.29 -5.57 -12.57
CA VAL A 82 2.55 -5.35 -11.33
C VAL A 82 2.23 -6.69 -10.66
N MET A 83 2.77 -6.89 -9.46
CA MET A 83 2.53 -8.09 -8.65
C MET A 83 1.31 -7.98 -7.75
N ALA A 84 0.70 -6.80 -7.68
CA ALA A 84 -0.48 -6.48 -6.87
C ALA A 84 -1.63 -5.92 -7.73
N PRO A 85 -2.07 -6.60 -8.82
CA PRO A 85 -3.17 -6.10 -9.65
C PRO A 85 -4.51 -6.20 -8.92
N PRO A 86 -5.59 -5.57 -9.45
CA PRO A 86 -6.93 -5.72 -8.91
C PRO A 86 -7.36 -7.17 -8.84
N LYS A 87 -8.08 -7.56 -7.79
CA LYS A 87 -8.46 -8.97 -7.52
C LYS A 87 -9.10 -9.66 -8.73
N GLY A 88 -9.93 -8.94 -9.50
CA GLY A 88 -10.57 -9.45 -10.71
C GLY A 88 -9.63 -9.78 -11.87
N ARG A 89 -8.36 -9.38 -11.79
CA ARG A 89 -7.30 -9.67 -12.77
C ARG A 89 -6.37 -10.80 -12.32
N ILE A 90 -6.65 -11.43 -11.18
CA ILE A 90 -5.83 -12.51 -10.62
C ILE A 90 -6.55 -13.84 -10.83
N TRP A 91 -5.89 -14.75 -11.55
CA TRP A 91 -6.37 -16.12 -11.69
C TRP A 91 -6.50 -16.80 -10.32
N GLY A 92 -7.69 -17.33 -10.01
CA GLY A 92 -7.98 -17.93 -8.71
C GLY A 92 -8.00 -16.95 -7.52
N ALA A 93 -7.98 -15.64 -7.78
CA ALA A 93 -8.06 -14.57 -6.77
C ALA A 93 -7.03 -14.66 -5.63
N LYS A 94 -5.86 -15.28 -5.88
CA LYS A 94 -4.77 -15.43 -4.92
C LYS A 94 -3.90 -14.17 -4.87
N LEU A 95 -4.23 -13.27 -3.94
CA LEU A 95 -3.50 -12.03 -3.74
C LEU A 95 -2.09 -12.29 -3.18
N TYR A 96 -1.12 -11.48 -3.61
CA TYR A 96 0.17 -11.39 -2.94
C TYR A 96 -0.02 -10.66 -1.60
N SER A 97 0.21 -11.38 -0.50
CA SER A 97 0.11 -10.84 0.85
C SER A 97 1.51 -10.59 1.42
N PHE A 98 1.67 -9.50 2.16
CA PHE A 98 2.91 -9.20 2.89
C PHE A 98 3.16 -10.19 4.03
N GLY A 99 2.11 -10.78 4.58
CA GLY A 99 2.17 -11.75 5.66
C GLY A 99 0.80 -12.34 6.00
N THR A 100 0.71 -12.99 7.16
CA THR A 100 -0.55 -13.43 7.75
C THR A 100 -1.00 -12.40 8.79
N PRO A 101 -2.17 -11.76 8.61
CA PRO A 101 -2.71 -10.82 9.59
C PRO A 101 -3.07 -11.53 10.90
N MET A 102 -3.13 -10.77 12.00
CA MET A 102 -3.52 -11.23 13.34
C MET A 102 -2.69 -12.43 13.82
N SER A 103 -1.48 -12.58 13.31
CA SER A 103 -0.58 -13.67 13.68
C SER A 103 0.40 -13.20 14.76
N SER A 104 0.55 -14.02 15.81
CA SER A 104 1.62 -13.88 16.81
C SER A 104 2.90 -14.60 16.41
N ASN A 105 2.90 -15.38 15.32
CA ASN A 105 4.10 -16.04 14.82
C ASN A 105 4.99 -15.01 14.10
N PRO A 106 6.22 -14.74 14.57
CA PRO A 106 7.08 -13.70 14.00
C PRO A 106 7.46 -13.95 12.54
N LEU A 107 7.49 -15.22 12.10
CA LEU A 107 7.80 -15.57 10.70
C LEU A 107 6.64 -15.32 9.74
N LEU A 108 5.41 -15.19 10.27
CA LEU A 108 4.20 -14.97 9.49
C LEU A 108 3.64 -13.55 9.68
N SER A 109 3.96 -12.88 10.78
CA SER A 109 3.46 -11.54 11.14
C SER A 109 4.21 -10.40 10.42
N THR A 110 4.48 -10.59 9.14
CA THR A 110 5.27 -9.68 8.27
C THR A 110 4.41 -8.63 7.53
N THR A 111 3.13 -8.52 7.88
CA THR A 111 2.25 -7.42 7.48
C THR A 111 2.82 -6.07 7.93
N LEU A 112 2.53 -4.99 7.17
CA LEU A 112 3.08 -3.67 7.48
C LEU A 112 2.26 -3.00 8.59
N LYS A 113 2.85 -2.82 9.76
CA LYS A 113 2.18 -2.30 10.96
C LYS A 113 2.52 -0.82 11.16
N TYR A 114 1.54 -0.03 11.56
CA TYR A 114 1.70 1.40 11.85
C TYR A 114 0.75 1.87 12.93
N SER A 115 1.06 3.03 13.50
CA SER A 115 0.45 3.52 14.72
C SER A 115 -0.29 4.85 14.60
N GLU A 116 0.06 5.67 13.61
CA GLU A 116 -0.52 7.01 13.44
C GLU A 116 -1.00 7.22 12.02
N SER A 117 -0.16 6.96 11.01
CA SER A 117 -0.52 7.26 9.64
C SER A 117 0.20 6.43 8.59
N ILE A 118 -0.43 6.31 7.42
CA ILE A 118 0.14 5.68 6.24
C ILE A 118 -0.10 6.53 4.99
N THR A 119 0.88 6.57 4.11
CA THR A 119 0.73 7.09 2.74
C THR A 119 1.59 6.30 1.76
N VAL A 120 1.62 6.70 0.50
CA VAL A 120 2.48 6.15 -0.53
C VAL A 120 3.29 7.25 -1.20
N GLU A 121 4.53 6.95 -1.58
CA GLU A 121 5.29 7.76 -2.52
C GLU A 121 5.38 7.01 -3.85
N THR A 122 5.20 7.75 -4.95
CA THR A 122 5.21 7.17 -6.28
C THR A 122 6.23 7.88 -7.17
N LEU A 123 7.00 7.11 -7.93
CA LEU A 123 8.03 7.61 -8.84
C LEU A 123 7.73 7.17 -10.26
N VAL A 124 7.69 8.14 -11.16
CA VAL A 124 7.66 7.89 -12.61
C VAL A 124 9.03 7.45 -13.10
N GLY A 125 9.03 6.58 -14.11
CA GLY A 125 10.20 6.21 -14.88
C GLY A 125 10.83 7.38 -15.62
N ALA A 126 11.89 7.06 -16.36
CA ALA A 126 12.74 8.07 -16.97
C ALA A 126 12.30 8.43 -18.40
N THR A 127 11.48 7.59 -19.04
CA THR A 127 11.23 7.68 -20.49
C THR A 127 9.93 8.41 -20.80
N THR A 128 8.85 8.04 -20.10
CA THR A 128 7.49 8.48 -20.43
C THR A 128 6.81 9.02 -19.19
N ALA A 129 6.26 10.24 -19.30
CA ALA A 129 5.43 10.82 -18.25
C ALA A 129 4.15 10.01 -18.07
N ILE A 130 3.59 10.03 -16.85
CA ILE A 130 2.23 9.53 -16.64
C ILE A 130 1.26 10.58 -17.18
N THR A 131 0.29 10.15 -17.99
CA THR A 131 -0.82 10.97 -18.47
C THR A 131 -2.18 10.38 -18.09
N GLN A 132 -2.20 9.12 -17.66
CA GLN A 132 -3.41 8.41 -17.26
C GLN A 132 -3.50 8.31 -15.75
N ASP A 133 -4.74 8.26 -15.25
CA ASP A 133 -4.99 8.03 -13.84
C ASP A 133 -4.47 6.65 -13.42
N TYR A 134 -3.95 6.58 -12.19
CA TYR A 134 -3.61 5.33 -11.53
C TYR A 134 -4.11 5.34 -10.10
N ARG A 135 -4.35 4.14 -9.56
CA ARG A 135 -4.90 4.00 -8.21
C ARG A 135 -4.14 2.98 -7.40
N ILE A 136 -3.85 3.31 -6.16
CA ILE A 136 -3.16 2.44 -5.21
C ILE A 136 -4.03 2.35 -3.96
N ARG A 137 -4.46 1.12 -3.63
CA ARG A 137 -5.21 0.83 -2.41
C ARG A 137 -4.41 -0.08 -1.50
N LEU A 138 -4.28 0.31 -0.25
CA LEU A 138 -3.68 -0.51 0.80
C LEU A 138 -4.81 -1.13 1.63
N TRP A 139 -4.85 -2.45 1.70
CA TRP A 139 -5.92 -3.18 2.35
C TRP A 139 -5.41 -3.84 3.63
N GLY A 140 -6.23 -3.81 4.68
CA GLY A 140 -5.82 -4.39 5.94
C GLY A 140 -6.86 -4.25 7.05
N TYR A 141 -6.36 -4.27 8.28
CA TYR A 141 -7.17 -4.26 9.50
C TYR A 141 -6.78 -3.11 10.40
N ILE A 142 -7.77 -2.58 11.12
CA ILE A 142 -7.62 -1.61 12.21
C ILE A 142 -8.05 -2.30 13.49
N TYR A 143 -7.28 -2.06 14.56
CA TYR A 143 -7.47 -2.56 15.90
C TYR A 143 -7.62 -1.39 16.86
N LYS A 144 -8.48 -1.55 17.87
CA LYS A 144 -8.40 -0.69 19.04
C LYS A 144 -7.23 -1.14 19.92
N VAL A 145 -6.52 -0.18 20.53
CA VAL A 145 -5.35 -0.46 21.38
C VAL A 145 -5.68 -1.44 22.51
N ASN A 146 -6.87 -1.33 23.10
CA ASN A 146 -7.34 -2.24 24.16
C ASN A 146 -7.65 -3.67 23.67
N GLU A 147 -7.79 -3.90 22.36
CA GLU A 147 -8.02 -5.21 21.77
C GLU A 147 -6.73 -5.91 21.34
N LEU A 148 -5.60 -5.19 21.27
CA LEU A 148 -4.32 -5.75 20.82
C LEU A 148 -3.87 -6.97 21.63
N PRO A 149 -4.00 -7.01 22.97
CA PRO A 149 -3.60 -8.19 23.74
C PRO A 149 -4.40 -9.44 23.38
N ARG A 150 -5.65 -9.29 22.93
CA ARG A 150 -6.48 -10.41 22.47
C ARG A 150 -6.01 -10.94 21.12
N VAL A 151 -5.51 -10.07 20.24
CA VAL A 151 -5.14 -10.42 18.86
C VAL A 151 -3.71 -10.94 18.78
N PHE A 152 -2.77 -10.27 19.45
CA PHE A 152 -1.34 -10.56 19.35
C PHE A 152 -0.77 -11.24 20.62
N GLY A 153 -1.61 -11.42 21.64
CA GLY A 153 -1.16 -11.82 22.98
C GLY A 153 -0.62 -10.64 23.78
N THR A 154 -0.46 -10.83 25.09
CA THR A 154 0.29 -9.87 25.91
C THR A 154 1.76 -10.07 25.62
N ILE A 155 2.41 -9.08 25.00
CA ILE A 155 3.87 -9.06 24.89
C ILE A 155 4.41 -8.78 26.29
N LEU A 156 4.66 -9.85 27.05
CA LEU A 156 5.32 -9.82 28.35
C LEU A 156 6.82 -9.70 28.14
N PHE A 157 7.30 -8.52 27.79
CA PHE A 157 8.72 -8.17 27.92
C PHE A 157 8.84 -6.74 28.49
N PRO A 158 9.83 -6.51 29.38
CA PRO A 158 9.87 -5.39 30.33
C PRO A 158 10.06 -4.01 29.70
#